data_AF-A0A7X4FS57-F1
#
_entry.id   AF-A0A7X4FS57-F1
#
_cell.length_a   1.000
_cell.length_b   1.000
_cell.length_c   1.000
_cell.angle_alpha   90.00
_cell.angle_beta   90.00
_cell.angle_gamma   90.00
#
_symmetry.space_group_name_H-M   'P 1'
#
loop_
_entity.id
_entity.type
_entity.pdbx_description
1 polymer ?
#
loop_
_entity_poly.entity_id
_entity_poly.type
_entity_poly.pdbx_seq_one_letter_code
_entity_poly.pdbx_strand_id
1 'polypeptide(L)'
;MTGLNAAVLTRRLRQLSPALVLGLAGGLAAIAYDVPLHAAPQARSVAERSTGAQTPAAEARQAPSAGRRPASDAVTTAGEPAPRAVLQRYCFACHNQRTLTAGLALDVLDMTRAGEHPEVWEAVIRKLRTGAMPPAGRPRPDAATYDAVVAWLETALDRAALDRPDPGRPTLHRLNRTEYRNAIRDLLAVDIDAALLPADNAAYGFDNNADALTLSSALTERYLGAAARIAETALGRPRGMPAPEPFFVPTDRDQGTRISDA
;
A
#
# COMPACT_ATOMS: atom_id res chain seq x y z
N MET A 1 29.67 -30.49 28.72
CA MET A 1 28.65 -29.47 29.04
C MET A 1 28.35 -28.74 27.73
N THR A 2 27.22 -28.78 27.04
CA THR A 2 25.90 -29.44 27.13
C THR A 2 25.31 -29.18 25.71
N GLY A 3 25.09 -30.15 24.82
CA GLY A 3 23.87 -30.97 24.76
C GLY A 3 22.64 -30.19 24.28
N LEU A 4 22.52 -29.85 22.97
CA LEU A 4 21.26 -29.37 22.39
C LEU A 4 20.50 -30.55 21.76
N ASN A 5 19.29 -30.80 22.29
CA ASN A 5 18.43 -31.94 22.05
C ASN A 5 17.81 -31.96 20.63
N ALA A 6 18.00 -33.07 19.91
CA ALA A 6 17.35 -33.42 18.64
C ALA A 6 15.82 -33.69 18.72
N ALA A 7 15.18 -33.36 19.85
CA ALA A 7 13.79 -33.71 20.14
C ALA A 7 12.75 -32.61 19.82
N VAL A 8 13.16 -31.46 19.30
CA VAL A 8 12.23 -30.34 19.01
C VAL A 8 11.79 -30.28 17.54
N LEU A 9 12.50 -30.95 16.63
CA LEU A 9 12.22 -30.88 15.19
C LEU A 9 11.15 -31.88 14.70
N THR A 10 10.78 -32.88 15.50
CA THR A 10 9.88 -33.97 15.08
C THR A 10 8.40 -33.75 15.41
N ARG A 11 8.00 -32.58 15.94
CA ARG A 11 6.59 -32.31 16.34
C ARG A 11 5.77 -31.45 15.38
N ARG A 12 6.32 -31.03 14.22
CA ARG A 12 5.60 -30.23 13.21
C ARG A 12 5.29 -30.93 11.89
N LEU A 13 5.22 -32.26 11.86
CA LEU A 13 4.90 -33.03 10.64
C LEU A 13 3.70 -33.97 10.80
N ARG A 14 2.74 -33.67 11.68
CA ARG A 14 1.58 -34.54 11.93
C ARG A 14 0.20 -33.88 11.85
N GLN A 15 0.03 -32.86 11.01
CA GLN A 15 -1.27 -32.23 10.77
C GLN A 15 -1.53 -31.94 9.27
N LEU A 16 -1.45 -32.99 8.44
CA LEU A 16 -2.04 -32.95 7.11
C LEU A 16 -3.03 -34.11 6.98
N SER A 17 -4.32 -33.76 6.94
CA SER A 17 -5.43 -34.66 6.72
C SER A 17 -5.46 -35.14 5.26
N PRO A 18 -5.84 -36.40 4.97
CA PRO A 18 -6.06 -36.90 3.62
C PRO A 18 -7.55 -36.79 3.25
N ALA A 19 -7.90 -35.82 2.41
CA ALA A 19 -9.20 -35.81 1.74
C ALA A 19 -9.10 -34.98 0.46
N LEU A 20 -9.09 -35.66 -0.69
CA LEU A 20 -10.10 -35.53 -1.76
C LEU A 20 -9.47 -36.03 -3.08
N VAL A 21 -9.82 -37.26 -3.44
CA VAL A 21 -9.64 -37.83 -4.78
C VAL A 21 -11.02 -37.75 -5.46
N LEU A 22 -11.13 -37.00 -6.55
CA LEU A 22 -12.05 -37.17 -7.69
C LEU A 22 -11.74 -35.98 -8.65
N GLY A 23 -11.31 -36.19 -9.89
CA GLY A 23 -12.18 -36.55 -11.00
C GLY A 23 -11.63 -35.93 -12.27
N LEU A 24 -11.61 -36.74 -13.33
CA LEU A 24 -11.01 -36.51 -14.64
C LEU A 24 -11.81 -35.57 -15.56
N ALA A 25 -11.05 -34.99 -16.50
CA ALA A 25 -11.39 -34.70 -17.90
C ALA A 25 -12.34 -33.53 -18.22
N GLY A 26 -11.84 -32.60 -19.04
CA GLY A 26 -12.69 -31.75 -19.89
C GLY A 26 -12.01 -30.49 -20.43
N GLY A 27 -11.64 -30.52 -21.72
CA GLY A 27 -11.78 -29.36 -22.61
C GLY A 27 -10.61 -28.39 -22.75
N LEU A 28 -9.69 -28.71 -23.68
CA LEU A 28 -8.92 -27.68 -24.40
C LEU A 28 -9.89 -26.93 -25.34
N ALA A 29 -10.02 -25.61 -25.15
CA ALA A 29 -10.52 -24.71 -26.18
C ALA A 29 -9.48 -23.60 -26.38
N ALA A 30 -8.67 -23.77 -27.41
CA ALA A 30 -7.77 -22.73 -27.90
C ALA A 30 -8.63 -21.63 -28.55
N ILE A 31 -8.68 -20.45 -27.94
CA ILE A 31 -9.21 -19.26 -28.59
C ILE A 31 -8.04 -18.54 -29.23
N ALA A 32 -7.89 -18.72 -30.54
CA ALA A 32 -7.01 -17.91 -31.36
C ALA A 32 -7.64 -16.52 -31.48
N TYR A 33 -7.00 -15.52 -30.89
CA TYR A 33 -7.27 -14.12 -31.21
C TYR A 33 -6.20 -13.64 -32.20
N ASP A 34 -6.64 -13.45 -33.44
CA ASP A 34 -5.90 -12.77 -34.49
C ASP A 34 -5.79 -11.28 -34.12
N VAL A 35 -4.58 -10.80 -33.88
CA VAL A 35 -4.29 -9.37 -33.65
C VAL A 35 -3.52 -8.84 -34.84
N PRO A 36 -4.07 -7.89 -35.63
CA PRO A 36 -3.38 -7.35 -36.78
C PRO A 36 -2.27 -6.39 -36.31
N LEU A 37 -1.03 -6.72 -36.71
CA LEU A 37 0.14 -5.85 -36.62
C LEU A 37 -0.10 -4.54 -37.37
N HIS A 38 -0.36 -3.45 -36.65
CA HIS A 38 -0.31 -2.10 -37.20
C HIS A 38 1.10 -1.52 -37.08
N ALA A 39 1.58 -1.02 -38.21
CA ALA A 39 2.90 -0.46 -38.43
C ALA A 39 3.23 0.73 -37.51
N ALA A 40 4.47 0.75 -37.03
CA ALA A 40 5.07 1.83 -36.28
C ALA A 40 5.30 3.08 -37.15
N PRO A 41 5.06 4.30 -36.64
CA PRO A 41 5.66 5.51 -37.18
C PRO A 41 6.99 5.83 -36.51
N GLN A 42 7.89 6.37 -37.33
CA GLN A 42 9.31 6.57 -37.10
C GLN A 42 9.60 7.65 -36.05
N ALA A 43 10.58 7.35 -35.19
CA ALA A 43 11.18 8.30 -34.27
C ALA A 43 11.83 9.47 -35.02
N ARG A 44 11.44 10.69 -34.67
CA ARG A 44 12.21 11.90 -35.01
C ARG A 44 13.10 12.26 -33.82
N SER A 45 14.39 12.35 -34.13
CA SER A 45 15.46 12.82 -33.28
C SER A 45 15.19 14.26 -32.81
N VAL A 46 15.29 14.49 -31.51
CA VAL A 46 15.51 15.83 -30.96
C VAL A 46 16.90 15.86 -30.37
N ALA A 47 17.72 16.71 -30.99
CA ALA A 47 19.10 16.97 -30.67
C ALA A 47 19.26 17.45 -29.23
N GLU A 48 20.30 16.90 -28.60
CA GLU A 48 20.92 17.38 -27.38
C GLU A 48 21.27 18.86 -27.49
N ARG A 49 20.91 19.64 -26.47
CA ARG A 49 21.56 20.92 -26.19
C ARG A 49 22.11 20.91 -24.77
N SER A 50 23.39 21.22 -24.76
CA SER A 50 24.36 21.34 -23.70
C SER A 50 23.93 22.19 -22.50
N THR A 51 24.20 21.63 -21.33
CA THR A 51 25.03 22.21 -20.26
C THR A 51 25.00 23.74 -20.10
N GLY A 52 24.23 24.19 -19.11
CA GLY A 52 24.41 25.48 -18.46
C GLY A 52 24.38 25.27 -16.95
N ALA A 53 25.56 25.11 -16.34
CA ALA A 53 25.73 25.13 -14.90
C ALA A 53 25.28 26.49 -14.35
N GLN A 54 24.26 26.49 -13.50
CA GLN A 54 23.88 27.66 -12.70
C GLN A 54 24.03 27.30 -11.23
N THR A 55 25.06 27.89 -10.63
CA THR A 55 25.30 27.97 -9.20
C THR A 55 24.11 28.66 -8.52
N PRO A 56 23.47 28.09 -7.49
CA PRO A 56 22.58 28.87 -6.66
C PRO A 56 23.42 29.66 -5.64
N ALA A 57 23.34 30.98 -5.76
CA ALA A 57 23.80 31.90 -4.74
C ALA A 57 23.01 31.64 -3.45
N ALA A 58 23.74 31.63 -2.33
CA ALA A 58 23.21 31.50 -0.99
C ALA A 58 22.33 32.72 -0.66
N GLU A 59 21.01 32.51 -0.60
CA GLU A 59 20.08 33.49 -0.05
C GLU A 59 19.87 33.23 1.44
N ALA A 60 20.00 34.32 2.20
CA ALA A 60 20.11 34.35 3.64
C ALA A 60 18.86 33.81 4.35
N ARG A 61 19.09 32.98 5.37
CA ARG A 61 18.08 32.54 6.33
C ARG A 61 17.66 33.74 7.18
N GLN A 62 16.46 34.28 6.95
CA GLN A 62 15.76 35.11 7.93
C GLN A 62 14.94 34.21 8.86
N ALA A 63 15.28 34.25 10.15
CA ALA A 63 14.52 33.61 11.21
C ALA A 63 13.24 34.42 11.48
N PRO A 64 12.07 33.77 11.65
CA PRO A 64 10.88 34.47 12.10
C PRO A 64 10.99 34.77 13.60
N SER A 65 10.86 36.06 13.94
CA SER A 65 10.70 36.52 15.32
C SER A 65 9.41 35.97 15.91
N ALA A 66 9.51 35.41 17.12
CA ALA A 66 8.41 34.89 17.91
C ALA A 66 7.31 35.95 18.15
N GLY A 67 6.23 35.85 17.37
CA GLY A 67 4.98 36.56 17.62
C GLY A 67 4.28 35.95 18.83
N ARG A 68 4.14 36.76 19.88
CA ARG A 68 3.41 36.47 21.12
C ARG A 68 1.96 36.07 20.79
N ARG A 69 1.61 34.79 21.01
CA ARG A 69 0.21 34.31 21.02
C ARG A 69 -0.55 35.11 22.09
N PRO A 70 -1.66 35.80 21.78
CA PRO A 70 -2.57 36.23 22.82
C PRO A 70 -3.12 34.98 23.52
N ALA A 71 -3.22 35.06 24.85
CA ALA A 71 -3.84 34.04 25.66
C ALA A 71 -5.26 33.78 25.13
N SER A 72 -5.61 32.50 24.97
CA SER A 72 -6.98 32.10 24.71
C SER A 72 -7.79 32.43 25.95
N ASP A 73 -8.54 33.52 25.89
CA ASP A 73 -9.62 33.76 26.84
C ASP A 73 -10.58 32.56 26.74
N ALA A 74 -10.66 31.81 27.83
CA ALA A 74 -11.63 30.76 28.01
C ALA A 74 -13.02 31.43 28.05
N VAL A 75 -13.67 31.48 26.89
CA VAL A 75 -15.10 31.75 26.81
C VAL A 75 -15.79 30.65 27.58
N THR A 76 -16.28 31.02 28.76
CA THR A 76 -17.20 30.19 29.54
C THR A 76 -18.54 30.25 28.82
N THR A 77 -18.79 29.33 27.89
CA THR A 77 -20.10 29.22 27.24
C THR A 77 -21.10 28.68 28.25
N ALA A 78 -22.05 29.52 28.62
CA ALA A 78 -23.21 29.11 29.39
C ALA A 78 -24.01 28.05 28.61
N GLY A 79 -24.07 26.84 29.17
CA GLY A 79 -25.23 25.96 29.08
C GLY A 79 -25.48 25.16 27.80
N GLU A 80 -24.49 24.88 26.95
CA GLU A 80 -24.67 23.82 25.94
C GLU A 80 -24.90 22.48 26.65
N PRO A 81 -25.98 21.72 26.31
CA PRO A 81 -26.19 20.42 26.90
C PRO A 81 -25.00 19.53 26.55
N ALA A 82 -24.37 18.94 27.58
CA ALA A 82 -23.25 18.04 27.38
C ALA A 82 -23.60 17.01 26.28
N PRO A 83 -22.75 16.75 25.28
CA PRO A 83 -23.08 15.91 24.12
C PRO A 83 -23.69 14.56 24.48
N ARG A 84 -23.27 13.97 25.60
CA ARG A 84 -23.86 12.72 26.13
C ARG A 84 -25.32 12.86 26.55
N ALA A 85 -25.72 13.99 27.13
CA ALA A 85 -27.12 14.25 27.49
C ALA A 85 -28.02 14.33 26.25
N VAL A 86 -27.49 14.87 25.14
CA VAL A 86 -28.19 14.87 23.85
C VAL A 86 -28.41 13.43 23.36
N LEU A 87 -27.37 12.59 23.33
CA LEU A 87 -27.54 11.19 22.91
C LEU A 87 -28.48 10.40 23.84
N GLN A 88 -28.44 10.66 25.15
CA GLN A 88 -29.38 10.05 26.10
C GLN A 88 -30.83 10.38 25.75
N ARG A 89 -31.12 11.65 25.44
CA ARG A 89 -32.47 12.12 25.14
C ARG A 89 -32.99 11.60 23.79
N TYR A 90 -32.14 11.57 22.78
CA TYR A 90 -32.58 11.37 21.39
C TYR A 90 -32.21 10.02 20.78
N CYS A 91 -31.21 9.31 21.33
CA CYS A 91 -30.68 8.08 20.73
C CYS A 91 -30.89 6.84 21.60
N PHE A 92 -30.70 6.97 22.92
CA PHE A 92 -30.62 5.79 23.82
C PHE A 92 -31.95 5.07 24.00
N ALA A 93 -33.10 5.67 23.65
CA ALA A 93 -34.38 4.95 23.66
C ALA A 93 -34.42 3.77 22.68
N CYS A 94 -33.68 3.86 21.56
CA CYS A 94 -33.67 2.85 20.49
C CYS A 94 -32.32 2.13 20.36
N HIS A 95 -31.21 2.86 20.53
CA HIS A 95 -29.85 2.33 20.38
C HIS A 95 -29.22 2.05 21.74
N ASN A 96 -29.74 1.05 22.42
CA ASN A 96 -29.28 0.58 23.74
C ASN A 96 -29.18 -0.95 23.76
N GLN A 97 -28.60 -1.53 24.82
CA GLN A 97 -28.43 -2.99 24.91
C GLN A 97 -29.73 -3.81 24.88
N ARG A 98 -30.86 -3.22 25.30
CA ARG A 98 -32.16 -3.90 25.37
C ARG A 98 -32.92 -3.84 24.05
N THR A 99 -33.05 -2.65 23.45
CA THR A 99 -33.81 -2.45 22.21
C THR A 99 -32.97 -2.76 20.97
N LEU A 100 -31.66 -2.50 21.05
CA LEU A 100 -30.64 -2.85 20.07
C LEU A 100 -31.04 -2.59 18.59
N THR A 101 -31.66 -1.44 18.34
CA THR A 101 -32.13 -1.10 16.99
C THR A 101 -30.94 -1.05 16.04
N ALA A 102 -31.06 -1.77 14.91
CA ALA A 102 -30.00 -1.93 13.92
C ALA A 102 -28.67 -2.50 14.48
N GLY A 103 -28.74 -3.28 15.58
CA GLY A 103 -27.55 -3.89 16.18
C GLY A 103 -26.66 -2.92 16.97
N LEU A 104 -27.13 -1.70 17.25
CA LEU A 104 -26.32 -0.63 17.85
C LEU A 104 -26.74 -0.35 19.30
N ALA A 105 -25.78 -0.38 20.23
CA ALA A 105 -25.93 -0.01 21.63
C ALA A 105 -24.96 1.14 21.99
N LEU A 106 -25.47 2.37 22.05
CA LEU A 106 -24.67 3.57 22.36
C LEU A 106 -24.56 3.85 23.86
N ASP A 107 -25.43 3.24 24.67
CA ASP A 107 -25.51 3.42 26.12
C ASP A 107 -24.27 2.91 26.86
N VAL A 108 -23.65 1.85 26.33
CA VAL A 108 -22.43 1.25 26.89
C VAL A 108 -21.13 1.83 26.35
N LEU A 109 -21.20 2.66 25.33
CA LEU A 109 -19.99 3.27 24.76
C LEU A 109 -19.63 4.54 25.53
N ASP A 110 -18.34 4.68 25.83
CA ASP A 110 -17.78 5.90 26.40
C ASP A 110 -17.40 6.87 25.29
N MET A 111 -18.16 7.95 25.18
CA MET A 111 -17.94 9.00 24.20
C MET A 111 -16.59 9.71 24.40
N THR A 112 -16.08 9.77 25.63
CA THR A 112 -14.79 10.42 25.93
C THR A 112 -13.60 9.59 25.44
N ARG A 113 -13.83 8.30 25.19
CA ARG A 113 -12.90 7.34 24.60
C ARG A 113 -13.35 6.96 23.18
N ALA A 114 -13.85 7.93 22.40
CA ALA A 114 -14.38 7.68 21.06
C ALA A 114 -13.40 6.92 20.15
N GLY A 115 -12.08 7.09 20.34
CA GLY A 115 -11.05 6.35 19.61
C GLY A 115 -11.00 4.84 19.86
N GLU A 116 -11.72 4.28 20.84
CA GLU A 116 -11.85 2.82 21.01
C GLU A 116 -12.82 2.19 20.01
N HIS A 117 -13.77 2.97 19.50
CA HIS A 117 -14.81 2.54 18.56
C HIS A 117 -15.02 3.58 17.45
N PRO A 118 -13.97 4.00 16.73
CA PRO A 118 -14.05 5.11 15.77
C PRO A 118 -15.09 4.84 14.69
N GLU A 119 -15.17 3.62 14.18
CA GLU A 119 -16.12 3.21 13.13
C GLU A 119 -17.59 3.42 13.54
N VAL A 120 -17.91 3.22 14.82
CA VAL A 120 -19.26 3.42 15.36
C VAL A 120 -19.56 4.91 15.45
N TRP A 121 -18.64 5.70 16.00
CA TRP A 121 -18.84 7.13 16.18
C TRP A 121 -18.85 7.90 14.86
N GLU A 122 -18.03 7.51 13.89
CA GLU A 122 -18.11 8.04 12.53
C GLU A 122 -19.45 7.73 11.87
N ALA A 123 -20.00 6.53 12.08
CA ALA A 123 -21.34 6.22 11.59
C ALA A 123 -22.41 7.11 12.24
N VAL A 124 -22.30 7.37 13.55
CA VAL A 124 -23.17 8.32 14.26
C VAL A 124 -23.02 9.73 13.67
N ILE A 125 -21.80 10.24 13.50
CA ILE A 125 -21.51 11.54 12.87
C ILE A 125 -22.18 11.62 11.49
N ARG A 126 -22.02 10.62 10.63
CA ARG A 126 -22.66 10.59 9.30
C ARG A 126 -24.19 10.67 9.40
N LYS A 127 -24.81 9.98 10.36
CA LYS A 127 -26.27 10.03 10.57
C LYS A 127 -26.75 11.38 11.11
N LEU A 128 -25.96 12.04 11.96
CA LEU A 128 -26.26 13.36 12.50
C LEU A 128 -26.09 14.44 11.42
N ARG A 129 -24.98 14.45 10.67
CA ARG A 129 -24.71 15.39 9.58
C ARG A 129 -25.76 15.34 8.47
N THR A 130 -26.27 14.14 8.15
CA THR A 130 -27.33 13.95 7.16
C THR A 130 -28.74 14.20 7.72
N GLY A 131 -28.88 14.43 9.03
CA GLY A 131 -30.18 14.50 9.68
C GLY A 131 -31.00 13.20 9.58
N ALA A 132 -30.39 12.06 9.24
CA ALA A 132 -31.09 10.78 9.16
C ALA A 132 -31.55 10.29 10.54
N MET A 133 -30.89 10.74 11.62
CA MET A 133 -31.23 10.39 13.01
C MET A 133 -31.43 11.65 13.87
N PRO A 134 -32.41 11.65 14.79
CA PRO A 134 -33.46 10.63 15.00
C PRO A 134 -34.43 10.54 13.80
N PRO A 135 -35.07 9.39 13.52
CA PRO A 135 -35.91 9.24 12.33
C PRO A 135 -37.13 10.18 12.36
N ALA A 136 -37.76 10.38 11.21
CA ALA A 136 -38.97 11.20 11.09
C ALA A 136 -40.06 10.74 12.10
N GLY A 137 -40.77 11.70 12.69
CA GLY A 137 -41.77 11.43 13.72
C GLY A 137 -41.23 11.26 15.14
N ARG A 138 -39.91 11.27 15.35
CA ARG A 138 -39.29 11.35 16.69
C ARG A 138 -38.93 12.80 17.05
N PRO A 139 -38.84 13.15 18.34
CA PRO A 139 -38.26 14.42 18.76
C PRO A 139 -36.85 14.56 18.20
N ARG A 140 -36.50 15.77 17.74
CA ARG A 140 -35.21 16.07 17.13
C ARG A 140 -34.56 17.26 17.85
N PRO A 141 -33.22 17.28 17.99
CA PRO A 141 -32.49 18.48 18.33
C PRO A 141 -32.71 19.59 17.30
N ASP A 142 -32.49 20.85 17.71
CA ASP A 142 -32.30 21.95 16.76
C ASP A 142 -30.95 21.83 16.04
N ALA A 143 -30.76 22.63 14.99
CA ALA A 143 -29.56 22.60 14.15
C ALA A 143 -28.27 22.89 14.93
N ALA A 144 -28.29 23.88 15.84
CA ALA A 144 -27.11 24.22 16.63
C ALA A 144 -26.69 23.07 17.54
N THR A 145 -27.66 22.38 18.16
CA THR A 145 -27.39 21.20 18.98
C THR A 145 -26.82 20.04 18.15
N TYR A 146 -27.28 19.83 16.91
CA TYR A 146 -26.65 18.85 16.01
C TYR A 146 -25.19 19.19 15.76
N ASP A 147 -24.91 20.42 15.35
CA ASP A 147 -23.57 20.86 14.98
C ASP A 147 -22.61 20.77 16.17
N ALA A 148 -23.06 21.15 17.38
CA ALA A 148 -22.27 21.06 18.60
C ALA A 148 -21.87 19.61 18.93
N VAL A 149 -22.82 18.67 18.88
CA VAL A 149 -22.53 17.24 19.15
C VAL A 149 -21.60 16.65 18.10
N VAL A 150 -21.81 16.98 16.83
CA VAL A 150 -20.96 16.46 15.77
C VAL A 150 -19.55 17.02 15.86
N ALA A 151 -19.39 18.34 16.03
CA ALA A 151 -18.09 18.98 16.17
C ALA A 151 -17.32 18.40 17.36
N TRP A 152 -18.02 18.11 18.46
CA TRP A 152 -17.41 17.47 19.63
C TRP A 152 -16.90 16.05 19.32
N LEU A 153 -17.71 15.23 18.64
CA LEU A 153 -17.33 13.86 18.27
C LEU A 153 -16.17 13.85 17.25
N GLU A 154 -16.22 14.70 16.22
CA GLU A 154 -15.14 14.87 15.25
C GLU A 154 -13.84 15.26 15.96
N THR A 155 -13.88 16.26 16.83
CA THR A 155 -12.70 16.69 17.61
C THR A 155 -12.15 15.57 18.51
N ALA A 156 -13.02 14.76 19.12
CA ALA A 156 -12.60 13.64 19.95
C ALA A 156 -11.91 12.54 19.14
N LEU A 157 -12.43 12.23 17.94
CA LEU A 157 -11.82 11.27 17.02
C LEU A 157 -10.51 11.78 16.44
N ASP A 158 -10.45 13.05 16.03
CA ASP A 158 -9.23 13.68 15.51
C ASP A 158 -8.11 13.64 16.55
N ARG A 159 -8.42 13.93 17.82
CA ARG A 159 -7.45 13.81 18.91
C ARG A 159 -6.96 12.38 19.08
N ALA A 160 -7.86 11.41 19.06
CA ALA A 160 -7.49 10.00 19.19
C ALA A 160 -6.61 9.52 18.01
N ALA A 161 -6.89 9.99 16.80
CA ALA A 161 -6.10 9.69 15.61
C ALA A 161 -4.69 10.29 15.67
N LEU A 162 -4.52 11.47 16.28
CA LEU A 162 -3.20 12.05 16.52
C LEU A 162 -2.38 11.27 17.55
N ASP A 163 -3.03 10.72 18.58
CA ASP A 163 -2.36 9.92 19.61
C ASP A 163 -1.91 8.56 19.08
N ARG A 164 -2.67 7.97 18.14
CA ARG A 164 -2.35 6.69 17.49
C ARG A 164 -2.61 6.79 15.98
N PRO A 165 -1.68 7.40 15.21
CA PRO A 165 -1.85 7.54 13.77
C PRO A 165 -1.97 6.18 13.10
N ASP A 166 -3.08 5.98 12.39
CA ASP A 166 -3.27 4.85 11.48
C ASP A 166 -3.28 5.38 10.03
N PRO A 167 -2.18 5.24 9.28
CA PRO A 167 -2.11 5.66 7.89
C PRO A 167 -2.97 4.77 6.96
N GLY A 168 -3.66 3.77 7.51
CA GLY A 168 -4.45 2.81 6.78
C GLY A 168 -3.59 1.68 6.20
N ARG A 169 -4.17 0.94 5.26
CA ARG A 169 -3.48 -0.17 4.60
C ARG A 169 -2.73 0.36 3.38
N PRO A 170 -1.43 0.04 3.20
CA PRO A 170 -0.74 0.38 1.98
C PRO A 170 -1.42 -0.32 0.80
N THR A 171 -1.69 0.44 -0.26
CA THR A 171 -2.12 -0.12 -1.54
C THR A 171 -0.91 -0.78 -2.23
N LEU A 172 -1.18 -1.80 -3.03
CA LEU A 172 -0.12 -2.50 -3.76
C LEU A 172 0.52 -1.53 -4.76
N HIS A 173 1.84 -1.43 -4.71
CA HIS A 173 2.65 -0.64 -5.63
C HIS A 173 3.88 -1.44 -6.06
N ARG A 174 4.46 -1.06 -7.21
CA ARG A 174 5.78 -1.57 -7.58
C ARG A 174 6.82 -1.01 -6.61
N LEU A 175 7.88 -1.77 -6.35
CA LEU A 175 9.02 -1.25 -5.58
C LEU A 175 9.67 -0.09 -6.32
N ASN A 176 9.91 1.03 -5.64
CA ASN A 176 10.73 2.11 -6.19
C ASN A 176 12.21 1.67 -6.29
N ARG A 177 13.09 2.48 -6.89
CA ARG A 177 14.49 2.08 -7.11
C ARG A 177 15.25 1.75 -5.82
N THR A 178 14.93 2.45 -4.73
CA THR A 178 15.58 2.30 -3.43
C THR A 178 15.11 1.03 -2.76
N GLU A 179 13.79 0.82 -2.76
CA GLU A 179 13.16 -0.40 -2.27
C GLU A 179 13.60 -1.63 -3.06
N TYR A 180 13.71 -1.53 -4.39
CA TYR A 180 14.20 -2.61 -5.23
C TYR A 180 15.66 -2.95 -4.91
N ARG A 181 16.55 -1.95 -4.79
CA ARG A 181 17.94 -2.18 -4.36
C ARG A 181 18.00 -2.89 -3.00
N ASN A 182 17.22 -2.40 -2.03
CA ASN A 182 17.19 -2.97 -0.68
C ASN A 182 16.67 -4.42 -0.70
N ALA A 183 15.59 -4.69 -1.45
CA ALA A 183 15.04 -6.03 -1.60
C ALA A 183 16.05 -7.00 -2.24
N ILE A 184 16.79 -6.58 -3.27
CA ILE A 184 17.82 -7.39 -3.90
C ILE A 184 18.99 -7.66 -2.94
N ARG A 185 19.41 -6.65 -2.17
CA ARG A 185 20.43 -6.81 -1.12
C ARG A 185 19.97 -7.80 -0.06
N ASP A 186 18.74 -7.69 0.42
CA ASP A 186 18.23 -8.51 1.52
C ASP A 186 17.98 -9.97 1.09
N LEU A 187 17.52 -10.18 -0.15
CA LEU A 187 17.19 -11.51 -0.67
C LEU A 187 18.40 -12.26 -1.24
N LEU A 188 19.28 -11.54 -1.96
CA LEU A 188 20.37 -12.16 -2.72
C LEU A 188 21.76 -11.82 -2.16
N ALA A 189 21.86 -10.93 -1.17
CA ALA A 189 23.13 -10.39 -0.68
C ALA A 189 23.99 -9.73 -1.78
N VAL A 190 23.35 -9.25 -2.85
CA VAL A 190 24.00 -8.54 -3.95
C VAL A 190 23.70 -7.05 -3.84
N ASP A 191 24.73 -6.21 -3.85
CA ASP A 191 24.55 -4.77 -3.98
C ASP A 191 24.51 -4.38 -5.45
N ILE A 192 23.47 -3.64 -5.84
CA ILE A 192 23.19 -3.24 -7.22
C ILE A 192 23.10 -1.73 -7.29
N ASP A 193 23.44 -1.14 -8.43
CA ASP A 193 23.14 0.27 -8.65
C ASP A 193 21.64 0.46 -8.96
N ALA A 194 20.95 1.27 -8.17
CA ALA A 194 19.55 1.65 -8.36
C ALA A 194 19.32 2.38 -9.69
N ALA A 195 20.36 3.00 -10.27
CA ALA A 195 20.28 3.61 -11.60
C ALA A 195 20.09 2.59 -12.75
N LEU A 196 20.14 1.28 -12.46
CA LEU A 196 19.69 0.24 -13.38
C LEU A 196 18.21 0.40 -13.79
N LEU A 197 17.41 1.02 -12.92
CA LEU A 197 16.01 1.35 -13.18
C LEU A 197 15.85 2.85 -13.49
N PRO A 198 14.89 3.21 -14.35
CA PRO A 198 14.51 4.61 -14.56
C PRO A 198 14.11 5.31 -13.26
N ALA A 199 14.17 6.64 -13.28
CA ALA A 199 13.81 7.42 -12.12
C ALA A 199 12.32 7.28 -11.76
N ASP A 200 12.02 7.05 -10.48
CA ASP A 200 10.65 7.09 -9.94
C ASP A 200 10.11 8.52 -9.86
N ASN A 201 8.81 8.66 -10.11
CA ASN A 201 8.10 9.91 -9.86
C ASN A 201 7.80 10.05 -8.37
N ALA A 202 7.89 11.27 -7.84
CA ALA A 202 7.44 11.59 -6.49
C ALA A 202 6.03 12.21 -6.54
N ALA A 203 5.17 11.82 -5.61
CA ALA A 203 3.89 12.46 -5.35
C ALA A 203 3.79 12.85 -3.89
N TYR A 204 3.28 14.06 -3.63
CA TYR A 204 3.18 14.63 -2.27
C TYR A 204 4.51 14.67 -1.51
N GLY A 205 5.65 14.70 -2.22
CA GLY A 205 6.99 14.65 -1.64
C GLY A 205 7.53 13.25 -1.35
N PHE A 206 6.81 12.19 -1.71
CA PHE A 206 7.19 10.79 -1.48
C PHE A 206 7.33 10.03 -2.80
N ASP A 207 8.35 9.16 -2.90
CA ASP A 207 8.66 8.33 -4.06
C ASP A 207 8.21 6.87 -3.90
N ASN A 208 7.50 6.55 -2.81
CA ASN A 208 6.88 5.24 -2.53
C ASN A 208 5.33 5.31 -2.59
N ASN A 209 4.80 6.31 -3.29
CA ASN A 209 3.36 6.49 -3.42
C ASN A 209 2.78 5.56 -4.50
N ALA A 210 1.83 4.71 -4.11
CA ALA A 210 1.23 3.73 -5.00
C ALA A 210 0.51 4.33 -6.21
N ASP A 211 -0.15 5.48 -6.05
CA ASP A 211 -0.86 6.15 -7.13
C ASP A 211 0.09 6.75 -8.17
N ALA A 212 1.33 7.08 -7.75
CA ALA A 212 2.36 7.64 -8.62
C ALA A 212 3.23 6.58 -9.29
N LEU A 213 3.37 5.41 -8.65
CA LEU A 213 4.22 4.31 -9.11
C LEU A 213 3.49 3.38 -10.07
N THR A 214 3.30 3.88 -11.30
CA THR A 214 2.73 3.08 -12.40
C THR A 214 3.79 2.20 -13.06
N LEU A 215 3.35 1.10 -13.69
CA LEU A 215 4.20 0.17 -14.43
C LEU A 215 3.92 0.31 -15.94
N SER A 216 4.88 0.88 -16.68
CA SER A 216 4.80 0.95 -18.15
C SER A 216 5.50 -0.26 -18.80
N SER A 217 5.20 -0.53 -20.07
CA SER A 217 5.88 -1.59 -20.83
C SER A 217 7.39 -1.42 -20.85
N ALA A 218 7.87 -0.21 -21.16
CA ALA A 218 9.29 0.13 -21.16
C ALA A 218 9.94 -0.08 -19.77
N LEU A 219 9.21 0.21 -18.70
CA LEU A 219 9.71 -0.02 -17.35
C LEU A 219 9.79 -1.52 -17.04
N THR A 220 8.79 -2.31 -17.42
CA THR A 220 8.82 -3.78 -17.29
C THR A 220 10.00 -4.40 -18.03
N GLU A 221 10.28 -3.97 -19.26
CA GLU A 221 11.45 -4.42 -20.02
C GLU A 221 12.76 -4.10 -19.29
N ARG A 222 12.85 -2.91 -18.68
CA ARG A 222 14.00 -2.53 -17.86
C ARG A 222 14.13 -3.39 -16.61
N TYR A 223 13.04 -3.72 -15.93
CA TYR A 223 13.06 -4.64 -14.79
C TYR A 223 13.55 -6.03 -15.21
N LEU A 224 13.09 -6.57 -16.34
CA LEU A 224 13.53 -7.89 -16.83
C LEU A 224 15.02 -7.88 -17.18
N GLY A 225 15.51 -6.84 -17.85
CA GLY A 225 16.94 -6.67 -18.15
C GLY A 225 17.80 -6.51 -16.90
N ALA A 226 17.33 -5.75 -15.91
CA ALA A 226 17.99 -5.63 -14.61
C ALA A 226 18.02 -6.98 -13.88
N ALA A 227 16.89 -7.68 -13.81
CA ALA A 227 16.77 -8.98 -13.16
C ALA A 227 17.73 -10.03 -13.76
N ALA A 228 17.89 -10.07 -15.10
CA ALA A 228 18.84 -10.96 -15.75
C ALA A 228 20.29 -10.69 -15.31
N ARG A 229 20.73 -9.43 -15.31
CA ARG A 229 22.08 -9.05 -14.85
C ARG A 229 22.31 -9.35 -13.37
N ILE A 230 21.29 -9.13 -12.55
CA ILE A 230 21.34 -9.41 -11.11
C ILE A 230 21.46 -10.92 -10.89
N ALA A 231 20.70 -11.73 -11.62
CA ALA A 231 20.77 -13.19 -11.54
C ALA A 231 22.16 -13.72 -11.94
N GLU A 232 22.76 -13.19 -13.02
CA GLU A 232 24.14 -13.54 -13.41
C GLU A 232 25.16 -13.22 -12.30
N THR A 233 24.99 -12.08 -11.63
CA THR A 233 25.86 -11.65 -10.54
C THR A 233 25.67 -12.53 -9.30
N ALA A 234 24.41 -12.85 -8.95
CA ALA A 234 24.06 -13.63 -7.78
C ALA A 234 24.47 -15.10 -7.90
N LEU A 235 24.27 -15.70 -9.06
CA LEU A 235 24.67 -17.10 -9.31
C LEU A 235 26.18 -17.24 -9.46
N GLY A 236 26.82 -16.21 -10.01
CA GLY A 236 28.22 -16.27 -10.43
C GLY A 236 28.45 -17.31 -11.53
N ARG A 237 29.59 -17.22 -12.22
CA ARG A 237 30.10 -18.39 -12.94
C ARG A 237 30.85 -19.27 -11.94
N PRO A 238 30.51 -20.57 -11.81
CA PRO A 238 31.37 -21.52 -11.11
C PRO A 238 32.82 -21.35 -11.56
N ARG A 239 33.70 -20.96 -10.63
CA ARG A 239 35.14 -20.92 -10.89
C ARG A 239 35.58 -22.31 -11.29
N GLY A 240 36.17 -22.45 -12.47
CA GLY A 240 36.64 -23.74 -13.00
C GLY A 240 35.72 -24.45 -13.97
N MET A 241 34.58 -23.86 -14.40
CA MET A 241 33.95 -24.35 -15.63
C MET A 241 34.83 -24.02 -16.83
N PRO A 242 35.16 -25.01 -17.69
CA PRO A 242 35.89 -24.73 -18.91
C PRO A 242 35.09 -23.71 -19.73
N ALA A 243 35.79 -22.74 -20.32
CA ALA A 243 35.18 -21.86 -21.30
C ALA A 243 34.57 -22.76 -22.41
N PRO A 244 33.34 -22.47 -22.88
CA PRO A 244 32.79 -23.21 -24.00
C PRO A 244 33.77 -23.09 -25.17
N GLU A 245 34.28 -24.22 -25.64
CA GLU A 245 35.12 -24.26 -26.83
C GLU A 245 34.21 -24.19 -28.05
N PRO A 246 34.27 -23.12 -28.86
CA PRO A 246 33.45 -23.04 -30.06
C PRO A 246 33.97 -24.05 -31.08
N PHE A 247 33.24 -25.15 -31.26
CA PHE A 247 33.45 -26.04 -32.39
C PHE A 247 32.76 -25.45 -33.62
N PHE A 248 33.55 -25.04 -34.60
CA PHE A 248 33.05 -24.74 -35.94
C PHE A 248 32.77 -26.04 -36.66
N VAL A 249 31.50 -26.31 -36.95
CA VAL A 249 31.11 -27.32 -37.94
C VAL A 249 31.38 -26.71 -39.31
N PRO A 250 32.29 -27.29 -40.12
CA PRO A 250 32.45 -26.86 -41.51
C PRO A 250 31.11 -26.92 -42.24
N THR A 251 30.79 -25.88 -43.01
CA THR A 251 29.48 -25.73 -43.68
C THR A 251 29.17 -26.86 -44.68
N ASP A 252 30.19 -27.59 -45.11
CA ASP A 252 30.11 -28.77 -45.99
C ASP A 252 29.78 -30.08 -45.25
N ARG A 253 29.65 -30.07 -43.91
CA ARG A 253 29.16 -31.21 -43.15
C ARG A 253 27.67 -31.11 -42.88
N ASP A 254 26.92 -32.02 -43.50
CA ASP A 254 25.50 -32.22 -43.24
C ASP A 254 25.30 -32.75 -41.80
N GLN A 255 24.54 -32.01 -40.98
CA GLN A 255 24.13 -32.44 -39.64
C GLN A 255 22.82 -33.24 -39.66
N GLY A 256 22.22 -33.44 -40.84
CA GLY A 256 20.94 -34.11 -41.04
C GLY A 256 21.00 -35.64 -41.06
N THR A 257 22.19 -36.24 -41.20
CA THR A 257 22.34 -37.69 -41.19
C THR A 257 22.55 -38.21 -39.77
N ARG A 258 21.62 -39.05 -39.31
CA ARG A 258 21.76 -39.77 -38.04
C ARG A 258 22.85 -40.82 -38.23
N ILE A 259 23.85 -40.85 -37.34
CA ILE A 259 24.95 -41.85 -37.38
C ILE A 259 24.42 -43.31 -37.36
N SER A 260 23.18 -43.52 -36.92
CA SER A 260 22.50 -44.82 -36.92
C SER A 260 22.10 -45.34 -38.30
N ASP A 261 22.15 -44.52 -39.34
CA ASP A 261 21.57 -44.84 -40.65
C ASP A 261 22.66 -45.23 -41.69
N ALA A 262 23.90 -45.44 -41.23
CA ALA A 262 25.08 -45.79 -42.02
C ALA A 262 25.58 -47.22 -41.75
#